data_AF-A0A7C3XQG1-F1
#
_entry.id   AF-A0A7C3XQG1-F1
#
_cell.length_a   1.000
_cell.length_b   1.000
_cell.length_c   1.000
_cell.angle_alpha   90.00
_cell.angle_beta   90.00
_cell.angle_gamma   90.00
#
_symmetry.space_group_name_H-M   'P 1'
#
loop_
_entity.id
_entity.type
_entity.pdbx_description
1 polymer ?
#
loop_
_entity_poly.entity_id
_entity_poly.type
_entity_poly.pdbx_seq_one_letter_code
_entity_poly.pdbx_strand_id
1 'polypeptide(L)'
;MKGLVKKVGLVVSMVCLVAALLAASIPASADTPQSGNASAKSQSAPKAPRAAKKALPTGKININTAGEKELQQLPKVGPAMAKRIIEYRNSVKSFKTVEELKNVKGIGDKTFEQMKPYVTL
;
A
#
# COMPACT_ATOMS: atom_id res chain seq x y z
N MET A 1 -35.74 4.84 15.81
CA MET A 1 -34.90 5.79 15.03
C MET A 1 -33.43 5.43 15.19
N LYS A 2 -32.67 5.56 14.10
CA LYS A 2 -31.30 5.07 13.83
C LYS A 2 -30.25 5.78 14.72
N GLY A 3 -29.38 5.04 15.43
CA GLY A 3 -27.92 4.96 15.18
C GLY A 3 -27.17 6.30 15.36
N LEU A 4 -26.59 6.62 16.52
CA LEU A 4 -25.25 6.24 16.98
C LEU A 4 -24.22 6.07 15.84
N VAL A 5 -23.37 7.08 15.58
CA VAL A 5 -21.89 6.99 15.69
C VAL A 5 -21.15 8.28 15.27
N LYS A 6 -20.23 8.68 16.16
CA LYS A 6 -18.88 9.26 15.99
C LYS A 6 -18.70 10.67 15.38
N LYS A 7 -18.39 11.56 16.33
CA LYS A 7 -17.82 12.89 16.25
C LYS A 7 -16.56 12.96 15.37
N VAL A 8 -16.67 13.82 14.36
CA VAL A 8 -15.68 14.77 13.83
C VAL A 8 -14.36 14.79 14.61
N GLY A 9 -13.35 14.10 14.07
CA GLY A 9 -11.95 14.29 14.40
C GLY A 9 -11.27 15.02 13.25
N LEU A 10 -11.25 16.35 13.31
CA LEU A 10 -10.46 17.19 12.41
C LEU A 10 -10.02 18.44 13.16
N VAL A 11 -9.06 18.24 14.06
CA VAL A 11 -8.25 19.28 14.69
C VAL A 11 -6.79 18.86 14.51
N VAL A 12 -5.90 19.84 14.34
CA VAL A 12 -4.49 19.73 13.91
C VAL A 12 -4.30 20.03 12.41
N SER A 13 -4.53 21.29 12.05
CA SER A 13 -3.76 21.97 11.01
C SER A 13 -3.81 23.48 11.27
N MET A 14 -2.96 23.96 12.20
CA MET A 14 -2.85 25.40 12.50
C MET A 14 -1.58 25.71 13.31
N VAL A 15 -0.40 25.41 12.77
CA VAL A 15 0.86 26.01 13.23
C VAL A 15 1.72 26.27 12.00
N CYS A 16 1.58 27.46 11.43
CA CYS A 16 2.52 27.99 10.45
C CYS A 16 2.40 29.52 10.41
N LEU A 17 2.87 30.21 11.45
CA LEU A 17 3.17 31.64 11.38
C LEU A 17 4.04 32.10 12.56
N VAL A 18 5.34 32.27 12.31
CA VAL A 18 6.27 33.28 12.91
C VAL A 18 7.56 33.21 12.06
N ALA A 19 7.86 34.17 11.16
CA ALA A 19 8.54 35.45 11.43
C ALA A 19 9.87 35.23 12.21
N ALA A 20 11.05 35.75 11.85
CA ALA A 20 11.48 36.81 10.95
C ALA A 20 13.04 36.82 10.87
N LEU A 21 13.57 37.43 9.81
CA LEU A 21 14.85 38.17 9.66
C LEU A 21 16.16 37.63 10.30
N LEU A 22 17.22 37.54 9.49
CA LEU A 22 18.43 38.39 9.60
C LEU A 22 19.43 38.16 8.42
N ALA A 23 19.89 39.28 7.82
CA ALA A 23 21.23 39.61 7.24
C ALA A 23 21.98 38.58 6.34
N ALA A 24 22.38 38.83 5.08
CA ALA A 24 23.27 39.84 4.46
C ALA A 24 24.62 39.23 3.99
N SER A 25 24.97 39.53 2.73
CA SER A 25 26.33 39.78 2.15
C SER A 25 27.42 38.68 2.00
N ILE A 26 27.63 38.25 0.72
CA ILE A 26 28.86 38.01 -0.13
C ILE A 26 30.11 37.25 0.42
N PRO A 27 31.12 36.78 -0.38
CA PRO A 27 31.27 36.53 -1.85
C PRO A 27 32.06 35.22 -2.24
N ALA A 28 32.23 35.03 -3.56
CA ALA A 28 33.43 34.54 -4.24
C ALA A 28 33.80 33.04 -4.28
N SER A 29 34.26 32.66 -5.48
CA SER A 29 34.76 31.39 -5.99
C SER A 29 35.86 30.73 -5.16
N ALA A 30 35.85 29.39 -5.10
CA ALA A 30 37.06 28.59 -5.08
C ALA A 30 36.78 27.15 -5.56
N ASP A 31 37.72 26.66 -6.34
CA ASP A 31 37.76 25.42 -7.10
C ASP A 31 38.30 24.25 -6.23
N THR A 32 37.57 23.12 -6.24
CA THR A 32 38.07 21.72 -6.25
C THR A 32 38.92 21.22 -5.03
N PRO A 33 39.39 19.96 -4.98
CA PRO A 33 38.76 18.81 -4.31
C PRO A 33 39.56 18.21 -3.12
N GLN A 34 38.94 17.22 -2.46
CA GLN A 34 39.50 15.89 -2.13
C GLN A 34 39.41 15.43 -0.65
N SER A 35 38.80 14.25 -0.49
CA SER A 35 39.16 13.14 0.42
C SER A 35 39.23 13.36 1.94
N GLY A 36 38.36 12.61 2.65
CA GLY A 36 38.55 12.29 4.06
C GLY A 36 37.49 11.34 4.60
N ASN A 37 37.63 10.04 4.34
CA ASN A 37 36.91 8.95 4.99
C ASN A 37 37.20 8.91 6.51
N ALA A 38 36.16 8.88 7.35
CA ALA A 38 36.05 8.08 8.58
C ALA A 38 34.60 8.24 9.12
N SER A 39 33.70 7.27 8.93
CA SER A 39 33.55 5.99 9.65
C SER A 39 33.05 6.12 11.10
N ALA A 40 31.74 5.91 11.27
CA ALA A 40 31.09 5.20 12.39
C ALA A 40 29.59 5.04 12.03
N LYS A 41 29.19 3.99 11.30
CA LYS A 41 28.84 2.62 11.74
C LYS A 41 27.58 2.51 12.63
N SER A 42 26.48 2.08 11.99
CA SER A 42 25.50 1.06 12.44
C SER A 42 24.36 1.03 11.41
N GLN A 43 24.38 0.27 10.32
CA GLN A 43 24.29 -1.20 10.21
C GLN A 43 23.20 -1.84 11.09
N SER A 44 21.98 -1.83 10.55
CA SER A 44 20.99 -2.90 10.72
C SER A 44 20.29 -3.16 9.38
N ALA A 45 20.84 -4.14 8.66
CA ALA A 45 20.27 -4.97 7.60
C ALA A 45 19.52 -4.33 6.39
N PRO A 46 20.06 -4.46 5.17
CA PRO A 46 19.33 -4.21 3.93
C PRO A 46 18.51 -5.46 3.56
N LYS A 47 17.21 -5.32 3.30
CA LYS A 47 16.48 -6.29 2.48
C LYS A 47 15.90 -5.56 1.29
N ALA A 48 16.61 -5.75 0.18
CA ALA A 48 16.49 -5.07 -1.11
C ALA A 48 15.04 -4.88 -1.61
N PRO A 49 14.77 -3.80 -2.37
CA PRO A 49 13.65 -3.79 -3.30
C PRO A 49 14.05 -4.72 -4.46
N ARG A 50 13.72 -6.01 -4.37
CA ARG A 50 13.97 -6.92 -5.47
C ARG A 50 12.94 -6.65 -6.56
N ALA A 51 13.39 -5.92 -7.58
CA ALA A 51 12.71 -5.80 -8.85
C ALA A 51 12.33 -7.18 -9.41
N ALA A 52 11.09 -7.25 -9.88
CA ALA A 52 10.63 -7.99 -11.03
C ALA A 52 11.09 -9.45 -11.17
N LYS A 53 10.31 -10.37 -10.60
CA LYS A 53 9.92 -11.55 -11.38
C LYS A 53 8.45 -11.38 -11.75
N LYS A 54 8.21 -10.83 -12.94
CA LYS A 54 6.93 -10.92 -13.64
C LYS A 54 6.77 -12.37 -14.09
N ALA A 55 6.52 -13.27 -13.13
CA ALA A 55 6.01 -14.59 -13.42
C ALA A 55 4.54 -14.39 -13.76
N LEU A 56 4.21 -14.48 -15.06
CA LEU A 56 2.83 -14.59 -15.51
C LEU A 56 2.20 -15.78 -14.78
N PRO A 57 1.14 -15.63 -13.98
CA PRO A 57 0.45 -16.79 -13.46
C PRO A 57 -0.37 -17.36 -14.62
N THR A 58 0.21 -18.33 -15.32
CA THR A 58 -0.55 -19.34 -16.09
C THR A 58 -1.21 -20.31 -15.09
N GLY A 59 -1.94 -19.77 -14.11
CA GLY A 59 -2.34 -20.47 -12.90
C GLY A 59 -3.15 -19.57 -11.95
N LYS A 60 -3.59 -20.13 -10.83
CA LYS A 60 -4.48 -19.48 -9.85
C LYS A 60 -3.95 -18.11 -9.40
N ILE A 61 -4.85 -17.15 -9.25
CA ILE A 61 -4.57 -15.78 -8.82
C ILE A 61 -4.43 -15.75 -7.29
N ASN A 62 -3.27 -15.32 -6.82
CA ASN A 62 -3.01 -15.18 -5.40
C ASN A 62 -3.68 -13.92 -4.85
N ILE A 63 -4.69 -14.05 -3.99
CA ILE A 63 -5.49 -12.91 -3.49
C ILE A 63 -4.75 -11.99 -2.52
N ASN A 64 -3.67 -12.47 -1.91
CA ASN A 64 -2.83 -11.66 -1.01
C ASN A 64 -1.89 -10.74 -1.79
N THR A 65 -1.40 -11.19 -2.95
CA THR A 65 -0.41 -10.47 -3.77
C THR A 65 -1.01 -9.83 -5.03
N ALA A 66 -2.17 -10.30 -5.50
CA ALA A 66 -2.81 -9.80 -6.69
C ALA A 66 -3.10 -8.30 -6.61
N GLY A 67 -2.81 -7.61 -7.71
CA GLY A 67 -3.23 -6.24 -7.94
C GLY A 67 -4.70 -6.15 -8.38
N GLU A 68 -5.20 -4.92 -8.49
CA GLU A 68 -6.58 -4.67 -8.90
C GLU A 68 -6.90 -5.30 -10.27
N LYS A 69 -5.97 -5.21 -11.22
CA LYS A 69 -6.13 -5.76 -12.57
C LYS A 69 -6.15 -7.29 -12.61
N GLU A 70 -5.36 -7.97 -11.78
CA GLU A 70 -5.38 -9.43 -11.67
C GLU A 70 -6.68 -9.91 -11.03
N LEU A 71 -7.15 -9.25 -9.97
CA LEU A 71 -8.44 -9.60 -9.37
C LEU A 71 -9.59 -9.43 -10.36
N GLN A 72 -9.54 -8.44 -11.25
CA GLN A 72 -10.52 -8.24 -12.32
C GLN A 72 -10.53 -9.36 -13.39
N GLN A 73 -9.50 -10.19 -13.47
CA GLN A 73 -9.49 -11.36 -14.37
C GLN A 73 -10.41 -12.48 -13.86
N LEU A 74 -10.87 -12.39 -12.60
CA LEU A 74 -11.73 -13.38 -11.99
C LEU A 74 -13.18 -13.19 -12.43
N PRO A 75 -13.92 -14.29 -12.66
CA PRO A 75 -15.32 -14.19 -13.06
C PRO A 75 -16.12 -13.45 -11.99
N LYS A 76 -17.02 -12.56 -12.42
CA LYS A 76 -17.88 -11.71 -11.55
C LYS A 76 -17.12 -10.70 -10.68
N VAL A 77 -15.81 -10.53 -10.85
CA VAL A 77 -15.01 -9.51 -10.15
C VAL A 77 -14.76 -8.32 -11.08
N GLY A 78 -15.52 -7.25 -10.87
CA GLY A 78 -15.31 -5.97 -11.57
C GLY A 78 -14.37 -5.02 -10.81
N PRO A 79 -14.09 -3.82 -11.37
CA PRO A 79 -13.20 -2.83 -10.73
C PRO A 79 -13.65 -2.43 -9.33
N ALA A 80 -14.96 -2.25 -9.13
CA ALA A 80 -15.52 -1.95 -7.80
C ALA A 80 -15.30 -3.09 -6.80
N MET A 81 -15.34 -4.35 -7.25
CA MET A 81 -15.14 -5.51 -6.38
C MET A 81 -13.67 -5.70 -6.05
N ALA A 82 -12.79 -5.58 -7.05
CA ALA A 82 -11.34 -5.65 -6.86
C ALA A 82 -10.84 -4.63 -5.82
N LYS A 83 -11.33 -3.38 -5.88
CA LYS A 83 -11.04 -2.36 -4.86
C LYS A 83 -11.48 -2.80 -3.46
N ARG A 84 -12.69 -3.35 -3.31
CA ARG A 84 -13.18 -3.83 -2.00
C ARG A 84 -12.36 -5.00 -1.46
N ILE A 85 -11.90 -5.90 -2.33
CA ILE A 85 -11.01 -7.00 -1.93
C ILE A 85 -9.68 -6.44 -1.37
N ILE A 86 -9.12 -5.43 -2.04
CA ILE A 86 -7.89 -4.75 -1.59
C ILE A 86 -8.12 -4.00 -0.27
N GLU A 87 -9.21 -3.26 -0.15
CA GLU A 87 -9.60 -2.56 1.09
C GLU A 87 -9.79 -3.55 2.26
N TYR A 88 -10.48 -4.67 2.00
CA TYR A 88 -10.64 -5.73 2.98
C TYR A 88 -9.28 -6.32 3.38
N ARG A 89 -8.43 -6.67 2.41
CA ARG A 89 -7.05 -7.14 2.66
C ARG A 89 -6.28 -6.18 3.55
N ASN A 90 -6.33 -4.88 3.27
CA ASN A 90 -5.65 -3.86 4.08
C ASN A 90 -6.21 -3.80 5.51
N SER A 91 -7.50 -4.08 5.69
CA SER A 91 -8.17 -4.10 7.00
C SER A 91 -7.81 -5.33 7.83
N VAL A 92 -7.72 -6.51 7.21
CA VAL A 92 -7.38 -7.78 7.88
C VAL A 92 -5.89 -8.16 7.79
N LYS A 93 -5.06 -7.29 7.18
CA LYS A 93 -3.68 -7.50 6.71
C LYS A 93 -3.52 -8.47 5.53
N SER A 94 -4.10 -9.66 5.62
CA SER A 94 -3.97 -10.71 4.61
C SER A 94 -5.07 -11.75 4.78
N PHE A 95 -5.55 -12.31 3.68
CA PHE A 95 -6.45 -13.46 3.69
C PHE A 95 -5.71 -14.71 4.17
N LYS A 96 -6.26 -15.38 5.19
CA LYS A 96 -5.75 -16.66 5.70
C LYS A 96 -6.37 -17.85 4.99
N THR A 97 -7.59 -17.68 4.49
CA THR A 97 -8.32 -18.69 3.72
C THR A 97 -8.97 -18.05 2.50
N VAL A 98 -9.21 -18.84 1.46
CA VAL A 98 -9.95 -18.36 0.29
C VAL A 98 -11.40 -17.98 0.67
N GLU A 99 -11.95 -18.60 1.70
CA GLU A 99 -13.33 -18.37 2.17
C GLU A 99 -13.52 -16.98 2.77
N GLU A 100 -12.45 -16.34 3.27
CA GLU A 100 -12.53 -14.94 3.73
C GLU A 100 -12.94 -13.97 2.62
N LEU A 101 -12.80 -14.33 1.34
CA LEU A 101 -13.36 -13.54 0.24
C LEU A 101 -14.87 -13.33 0.39
N LYS A 102 -15.61 -14.27 0.99
CA LYS A 102 -17.05 -14.14 1.25
C LYS A 102 -17.37 -13.05 2.28
N ASN A 103 -16.40 -12.64 3.10
CA ASN A 103 -16.56 -11.52 4.02
C ASN A 103 -16.49 -10.16 3.30
N VAL A 104 -16.00 -10.14 2.05
CA VAL A 104 -15.96 -8.93 1.25
C VAL A 104 -17.37 -8.58 0.77
N LYS A 105 -17.79 -7.34 1.02
CA LYS A 105 -19.13 -6.86 0.68
C LYS A 105 -19.40 -6.96 -0.84
N GLY A 106 -20.33 -7.86 -1.19
CA GLY A 106 -20.76 -8.12 -2.56
C GLY A 106 -20.23 -9.43 -3.16
N ILE A 107 -19.42 -10.19 -2.42
CA ILE A 107 -19.08 -11.57 -2.76
C ILE A 107 -20.04 -12.49 -2.00
N GLY A 108 -21.05 -12.99 -2.72
CA GLY A 108 -21.93 -14.05 -2.20
C GLY A 108 -21.42 -15.44 -2.56
N ASP A 109 -22.09 -16.49 -2.08
CA ASP A 109 -21.74 -17.89 -2.33
C ASP A 109 -21.58 -18.20 -3.82
N LYS A 110 -22.55 -17.76 -4.64
CA LYS A 110 -22.54 -17.96 -6.10
C LYS A 110 -21.31 -17.34 -6.78
N THR A 111 -20.90 -16.16 -6.34
CA THR A 111 -19.71 -15.47 -6.89
C THR A 111 -18.45 -16.17 -6.44
N PHE A 112 -18.39 -16.54 -5.16
CA PHE A 112 -17.26 -17.24 -4.59
C PHE A 112 -17.03 -18.60 -5.25
N GLU A 113 -18.06 -19.40 -5.48
CA GLU A 113 -17.94 -20.71 -6.13
C GLU A 113 -17.35 -20.62 -7.54
N GLN A 114 -17.73 -19.59 -8.31
CA GLN A 114 -17.19 -19.35 -9.66
C GLN A 114 -15.73 -18.90 -9.64
N MET A 115 -15.31 -18.18 -8.58
CA MET A 115 -13.95 -17.65 -8.42
C MET A 115 -13.00 -18.65 -7.74
N LYS A 116 -13.51 -19.49 -6.83
CA LYS A 116 -12.77 -20.48 -6.02
C LYS A 116 -11.74 -21.31 -6.82
N PRO A 117 -12.05 -21.85 -8.02
CA PRO A 117 -11.06 -22.64 -8.78
C PRO A 117 -9.89 -21.81 -9.30
N TYR A 118 -10.06 -20.49 -9.44
CA TYR A 118 -9.08 -19.56 -10.00
C TYR A 118 -8.31 -18.77 -8.94
N VAL A 119 -8.57 -18.98 -7.64
CA VAL A 119 -7.89 -18.24 -6.57
C VAL A 119 -6.99 -19.12 -5.70
N THR A 120 -5.96 -18.48 -5.14
CA THR A 120 -5.04 -19.07 -4.17
C THR A 120 -4.59 -17.99 -3.16
N LEU A 121 -3.81 -18.39 -2.16
CA LEU A 121 -3.33 -17.52 -1.07
C LEU A 121 -1.89 -17.09 -1.26
#